data_AF-A0AAP3E823-F1
#
_entry.id   AF-A0AAP3E823-F1
#
_cell.length_a   1.000
_cell.length_b   1.000
_cell.length_c   1.000
_cell.angle_alpha   90.00
_cell.angle_beta   90.00
_cell.angle_gamma   90.00
#
_symmetry.space_group_name_H-M   'P 1'
#
loop_
_entity.id
_entity.type
_entity.pdbx_description
1 polymer ?
#
loop_
_entity_poly.entity_id
_entity_poly.type
_entity_poly.pdbx_seq_one_letter_code
_entity_poly.pdbx_strand_id
1 'polypeptide(L)'
;MSGISVSGFDTVLDALDYDVSGTAKYTVKARAEYAVFVEFGSSRNQAQPFIRPAVEQTMRNIDTLIDDTADSDEIARILAEDIADNSRGNAPVDTGNLRDSITVEEQ
;
A
#
# COMPACT_ATOMS: atom_id res chain seq x y z
N MET A 1 -20.23 18.51 -16.92
CA MET A 1 -18.80 18.82 -16.81
C MET A 1 -18.05 17.54 -17.12
N SER A 2 -17.30 17.52 -18.23
CA SER A 2 -16.59 16.33 -18.72
C SER A 2 -15.27 16.18 -17.96
N GLY A 3 -15.09 15.04 -17.30
CA GLY A 3 -13.80 14.63 -16.74
C GLY A 3 -13.11 13.70 -17.74
N ILE A 4 -11.95 14.09 -18.23
CA ILE A 4 -11.09 13.23 -19.04
C ILE A 4 -10.37 12.30 -18.07
N SER A 5 -10.75 11.02 -18.05
CA SER A 5 -9.94 9.95 -17.45
C SER A 5 -8.90 9.53 -18.48
N VAL A 6 -7.63 9.81 -18.22
CA VAL A 6 -6.51 9.34 -19.05
C VAL A 6 -6.13 7.95 -18.54
N SER A 7 -6.73 6.91 -19.10
CA SER A 7 -6.41 5.51 -18.82
C SER A 7 -5.23 5.05 -19.68
N GLY A 8 -4.05 5.62 -19.46
CA GLY A 8 -2.82 5.15 -20.09
C GLY A 8 -2.20 3.94 -19.38
N PHE A 9 -2.60 3.67 -18.13
CA PHE A 9 -2.06 2.57 -17.33
C PHE A 9 -2.83 1.26 -17.58
N ASP A 10 -4.15 1.34 -17.72
CA ASP A 10 -5.05 0.20 -17.96
C ASP A 10 -4.69 -0.56 -19.25
N THR A 11 -4.42 0.19 -20.33
CA THR A 11 -3.99 -0.37 -21.62
C THR A 11 -2.59 -0.99 -21.57
N VAL A 12 -1.74 -0.52 -20.66
CA VAL A 12 -0.37 -1.06 -20.51
C VAL A 12 -0.39 -2.38 -19.75
N LEU A 13 -1.30 -2.55 -18.78
CA LEU A 13 -1.53 -3.84 -18.13
C LEU A 13 -2.15 -4.87 -19.09
N ASP A 14 -3.13 -4.45 -19.90
CA ASP A 14 -3.76 -5.30 -20.93
C ASP A 14 -2.75 -5.76 -22.01
N ALA A 15 -1.81 -4.88 -22.40
CA ALA A 15 -0.78 -5.20 -23.38
C ALA A 15 0.33 -6.15 -22.87
N LEU A 16 0.44 -6.33 -21.55
CA LEU A 16 1.39 -7.28 -20.95
C LEU A 16 0.81 -8.70 -20.79
N ASP A 17 -0.40 -8.97 -21.30
CA ASP A 17 -1.11 -10.27 -21.15
C ASP A 17 -1.22 -10.69 -19.67
N TYR A 18 -1.27 -9.71 -18.76
CA TYR A 18 -1.41 -9.95 -17.33
C TYR A 18 -2.90 -9.89 -17.02
N ASP A 19 -3.58 -11.04 -17.10
CA ASP A 19 -4.99 -11.19 -16.68
C ASP A 19 -5.09 -10.92 -15.18
N VAL A 20 -5.24 -9.65 -14.79
CA VAL A 20 -5.61 -9.28 -13.42
C VAL A 20 -7.10 -9.57 -13.27
N SER A 21 -7.44 -10.86 -13.24
CA SER A 21 -8.75 -11.39 -12.84
C SER A 21 -8.82 -11.53 -11.31
N GLY A 22 -8.05 -10.72 -10.58
CA GLY A 22 -8.13 -10.63 -9.13
C GLY A 22 -9.35 -9.78 -8.75
N THR A 23 -10.34 -10.39 -8.10
CA THR A 23 -11.49 -9.66 -7.56
C THR A 23 -11.18 -9.13 -6.15
N ALA A 24 -10.20 -9.71 -5.46
CA ALA A 24 -9.88 -9.35 -4.07
C ALA A 24 -9.13 -8.01 -4.01
N LYS A 25 -9.76 -7.02 -3.38
CA LYS A 25 -9.19 -5.69 -3.20
C LYS A 25 -8.85 -5.45 -1.74
N TYR A 26 -7.56 -5.32 -1.45
CA TYR A 26 -7.09 -5.03 -0.09
C TYR A 26 -6.83 -3.54 0.11
N THR A 27 -7.13 -3.04 1.31
CA THR A 27 -6.86 -1.66 1.74
C THR A 27 -6.03 -1.66 3.01
N VAL A 28 -4.86 -1.03 2.96
CA VAL A 28 -4.03 -0.78 4.14
C VAL A 28 -4.45 0.56 4.77
N LYS A 29 -4.83 0.55 6.04
CA LYS A 29 -5.27 1.76 6.78
C LYS A 29 -4.51 1.89 8.08
N ALA A 30 -4.10 3.11 8.41
CA ALA A 30 -3.71 3.48 9.77
C ALA A 30 -4.95 4.05 10.48
N ARG A 31 -5.44 3.36 11.52
CA ARG A 31 -6.66 3.78 12.24
C ARG A 31 -6.45 4.93 13.22
N ALA A 32 -5.21 5.23 13.58
CA ALA A 32 -4.91 6.38 14.42
C ALA A 32 -5.27 7.68 13.70
N GLU A 33 -6.14 8.50 14.29
CA GLU A 33 -6.59 9.78 13.69
C GLU A 33 -5.43 10.72 13.35
N TYR A 34 -4.37 10.69 14.15
CA TYR A 34 -3.19 11.53 13.95
C TYR A 34 -2.22 11.01 12.88
N ALA A 35 -2.44 9.80 12.34
CA ALA A 35 -1.56 9.18 11.35
C ALA A 35 -1.34 10.07 10.11
N VAL A 36 -2.38 10.79 9.68
CA VAL A 36 -2.29 11.72 8.53
C VAL A 36 -1.30 12.86 8.80
N PHE A 37 -1.29 13.41 10.02
CA PHE A 37 -0.35 14.47 10.38
C PHE A 37 1.09 13.94 10.52
N VAL A 38 1.26 12.66 10.82
CA VAL A 38 2.58 12.01 10.85
C VAL A 38 3.10 11.80 9.42
N GLU A 39 2.26 11.26 8.52
CA GLU A 39 2.65 10.96 7.13
C GLU A 39 3.02 12.22 6.34
N PHE A 40 2.24 13.30 6.49
CA PHE A 40 2.40 14.52 5.70
C PHE A 40 3.07 15.66 6.45
N GLY A 41 3.25 15.52 7.77
CA GLY A 41 3.70 16.60 8.63
C GLY A 41 2.60 17.63 8.94
N SER A 42 2.97 18.62 9.74
CA SER A 42 2.12 19.75 10.11
C SER A 42 2.92 21.05 10.12
N SER A 43 2.28 22.18 10.39
CA SER A 43 2.99 23.47 10.51
C SER A 43 4.01 23.51 11.65
N ARG A 44 3.91 22.59 12.62
CA ARG A 44 4.78 22.54 13.82
C ARG A 44 5.76 21.38 13.83
N ASN A 45 5.50 20.32 13.04
CA ASN A 45 6.29 19.09 13.02
C ASN A 45 6.56 18.68 11.57
N GLN A 46 7.80 18.28 11.26
CA GLN A 46 8.16 17.73 9.95
C GLN A 46 7.44 16.39 9.70
N ALA A 47 7.24 16.06 8.43
CA ALA A 47 6.67 14.79 8.00
C ALA A 47 7.60 13.63 8.39
N GLN A 48 7.00 12.57 8.92
CA GLN A 48 7.64 11.28 9.19
C GLN A 48 6.85 10.21 8.41
N PRO A 49 7.01 10.18 7.07
CA PRO A 49 6.25 9.28 6.23
C PRO A 49 6.60 7.82 6.56
N PHE A 50 5.59 6.98 6.62
CA PHE A 50 5.71 5.56 6.94
C PHE A 50 4.98 4.68 5.92
N ILE A 51 3.88 5.14 5.34
CA ILE A 51 3.15 4.38 4.29
C ILE A 51 3.83 4.52 2.94
N ARG A 52 4.13 5.75 2.50
CA ARG A 52 4.83 5.98 1.22
C ARG A 52 6.13 5.17 1.08
N PRO A 53 7.08 5.23 2.04
CA PRO A 53 8.30 4.44 1.93
C PRO A 53 8.04 2.93 1.99
N ALA A 54 6.99 2.47 2.67
CA ALA A 54 6.61 1.07 2.69
C ALA A 54 6.15 0.57 1.30
N VAL A 55 5.28 1.34 0.62
CA VAL A 55 4.86 1.02 -0.75
C VAL A 55 6.06 0.99 -1.70
N GLU A 56 6.97 1.97 -1.59
CA GLU A 56 8.18 2.00 -2.41
C GLU A 56 9.11 0.81 -2.12
N GLN A 57 9.21 0.36 -0.87
CA GLN A 57 9.97 -0.84 -0.49
C GLN A 57 9.36 -2.10 -1.10
N THR A 58 8.05 -2.29 -0.96
CA THR A 58 7.33 -3.42 -1.54
C THR A 58 7.46 -3.43 -3.06
N MET A 59 7.32 -2.27 -3.73
CA MET A 59 7.46 -2.18 -5.18
C MET A 59 8.88 -2.51 -5.67
N ARG A 60 9.92 -2.24 -4.87
CA ARG A 60 11.29 -2.67 -5.20
C ARG A 60 11.50 -4.17 -5.03
N ASN A 61 10.72 -4.81 -4.18
CA ASN A 61 10.84 -6.22 -3.84
C ASN A 61 9.75 -7.08 -4.50
N ILE A 62 8.92 -6.50 -5.37
CA ILE A 62 7.74 -7.17 -5.94
C ILE A 62 8.13 -8.44 -6.69
N ASP A 63 9.26 -8.42 -7.40
CA ASP A 63 9.81 -9.58 -8.12
C ASP A 63 10.21 -10.74 -7.19
N THR A 64 10.44 -10.46 -5.90
CA THR A 64 10.77 -11.49 -4.88
C THR A 64 9.52 -12.02 -4.19
N LEU A 65 8.43 -11.25 -4.18
CA LEU A 65 7.16 -11.57 -3.54
C LEU A 65 6.22 -12.35 -4.45
N ILE A 66 6.36 -12.18 -5.78
CA ILE A 66 5.57 -12.90 -6.78
C ILE A 66 6.27 -14.24 -7.07
N ASP A 67 5.65 -15.32 -6.61
CA ASP A 67 5.91 -16.67 -7.11
C ASP A 67 5.05 -16.87 -8.37
N ASP A 68 5.64 -17.35 -9.47
CA ASP A 68 4.95 -17.64 -10.75
C ASP A 68 3.75 -18.61 -10.58
N THR A 69 3.62 -19.26 -9.42
CA THR A 69 2.55 -20.21 -9.09
C THR A 69 1.42 -19.62 -8.24
N ALA A 70 1.50 -18.36 -7.80
CA ALA A 70 0.51 -17.75 -6.92
C ALA A 70 -0.69 -17.15 -7.70
N ASP A 71 -1.91 -17.41 -7.23
CA ASP A 71 -3.14 -16.79 -7.73
C ASP A 71 -3.12 -15.27 -7.51
N SER A 72 -3.76 -14.48 -8.39
CA SER A 72 -3.74 -13.01 -8.31
C SER A 72 -4.28 -12.45 -6.98
N ASP A 73 -5.31 -13.08 -6.42
CA ASP A 73 -5.88 -12.69 -5.12
C ASP A 73 -4.90 -12.96 -3.97
N GLU A 74 -4.09 -14.02 -4.08
CA GLU A 74 -3.06 -14.36 -3.11
C GLU A 74 -1.89 -13.37 -3.17
N ILE A 75 -1.48 -12.99 -4.38
CA ILE A 75 -0.47 -11.93 -4.59
C ILE A 75 -0.94 -10.61 -3.98
N ALA A 76 -2.19 -10.22 -4.22
CA ALA A 76 -2.75 -8.97 -3.67
C ALA A 76 -2.75 -8.97 -2.13
N ARG A 77 -3.07 -10.11 -1.51
CA ARG A 77 -3.02 -10.29 -0.05
C ARG A 77 -1.60 -10.17 0.48
N ILE A 78 -0.65 -10.88 -0.13
CA ILE A 78 0.77 -10.86 0.27
C ILE A 78 1.33 -9.44 0.18
N LEU A 79 1.05 -8.72 -0.92
CA LEU A 79 1.49 -7.34 -1.09
C LEU A 79 0.87 -6.41 -0.04
N ALA A 80 -0.41 -6.57 0.26
CA ALA A 80 -1.06 -5.74 1.27
C ALA A 80 -0.49 -5.97 2.67
N GLU A 81 -0.18 -7.21 3.03
CA GLU A 81 0.49 -7.55 4.29
C GLU A 81 1.93 -7.01 4.33
N ASP A 82 2.71 -7.18 3.27
CA ASP A 82 4.08 -6.65 3.20
C ASP A 82 4.11 -5.11 3.32
N ILE A 83 3.18 -4.41 2.66
CA ILE A 83 3.03 -2.96 2.81
C ILE A 83 2.67 -2.61 4.27
N ALA A 84 1.78 -3.37 4.90
CA ALA A 84 1.41 -3.13 6.30
C ALA A 84 2.58 -3.35 7.25
N ASP A 85 3.37 -4.42 7.07
CA ASP A 85 4.54 -4.72 7.88
C ASP A 85 5.66 -3.69 7.71
N ASN A 86 5.97 -3.32 6.47
CA ASN A 86 6.91 -2.24 6.20
C ASN A 86 6.42 -0.90 6.78
N SER A 87 5.11 -0.62 6.70
CA SER A 87 4.51 0.57 7.31
C SER A 87 4.65 0.56 8.84
N ARG A 88 4.43 -0.60 9.48
CA ARG A 88 4.63 -0.78 10.94
C ARG A 88 6.10 -0.63 11.35
N GLY A 89 7.03 -1.03 10.49
CA GLY A 89 8.48 -0.88 10.71
C GLY A 89 8.95 0.57 10.57
N ASN A 90 8.39 1.31 9.62
CA ASN A 90 8.73 2.71 9.36
C ASN A 90 8.00 3.70 10.31
N ALA A 91 6.90 3.28 10.92
CA ALA A 91 6.12 4.12 11.81
C ALA A 91 6.87 4.45 13.12
N PRO A 92 6.86 5.72 13.57
CA PRO A 92 7.56 6.14 14.78
C PRO A 92 7.07 5.43 16.05
N VAL A 93 8.02 5.13 16.95
CA VAL A 93 7.86 4.30 18.16
C VAL A 93 7.58 5.10 19.44
N ASP A 94 6.78 6.17 19.37
CA ASP A 94 6.47 6.99 20.57
C ASP A 94 5.72 6.19 21.65
N THR A 95 4.53 5.68 21.33
CA THR A 95 3.70 4.87 22.24
C THR A 95 3.35 3.50 21.67
N GLY A 96 3.82 3.18 20.47
CA GLY A 96 3.43 1.99 19.71
C GLY A 96 2.05 2.06 19.07
N ASN A 97 1.14 2.90 19.59
CA ASN A 97 -0.25 2.99 19.12
C ASN A 97 -0.42 3.23 17.61
N LEU A 98 0.47 4.01 16.99
CA LEU A 98 0.42 4.22 15.54
C LEU A 98 0.70 2.91 14.79
N ARG A 99 1.73 2.16 15.21
CA ARG A 99 2.11 0.87 14.62
C ARG A 99 0.99 -0.14 14.75
N ASP A 100 0.43 -0.24 15.96
CA ASP A 100 -0.66 -1.17 16.26
C ASP A 100 -1.97 -0.83 15.53
N SER A 101 -2.13 0.43 15.09
CA SER A 101 -3.30 0.87 14.35
C SER A 101 -3.28 0.53 12.85
N ILE A 102 -2.15 0.03 12.32
CA ILE A 102 -1.99 -0.28 10.90
C ILE A 102 -2.56 -1.68 10.61
N THR A 103 -3.60 -1.74 9.79
CA THR A 103 -4.30 -2.98 9.46
C THR A 103 -4.61 -3.10 7.98
N VAL A 104 -4.72 -4.35 7.51
CA VAL A 104 -5.20 -4.71 6.18
C VAL A 104 -6.68 -5.08 6.28
N GLU A 105 -7.49 -4.55 5.36
CA GLU A 105 -8.91 -4.89 5.22
C GLU A 105 -9.19 -5.31 3.77
N GLU A 106 -9.87 -6.44 3.57
CA GLU A 106 -10.40 -6.86 2.28
C GLU A 106 -11.72 -6.09 1.99
N GLN A 107 -11.94 -5.65 0.74
CA GLN A 107 -13.12 -4.91 0.27
C GLN A 107 -14.10 -5.78 -0.50
#